data_AF-A0A0U1SPB8-F1
#
_entry.id   AF-A0A0U1SPB8-F1
#
_cell.length_a   1.000
_cell.length_b   1.000
_cell.length_c   1.000
_cell.angle_alpha   90.00
_cell.angle_beta   90.00
_cell.angle_gamma   90.00
#
_symmetry.space_group_name_H-M   'P 1'
#
loop_
_entity.id
_entity.type
_entity.pdbx_description
1 polymer ?
#
loop_
_entity_poly.entity_id
_entity_poly.type
_entity_poly.pdbx_seq_one_letter_code
_entity_poly.pdbx_strand_id
1 'polypeptide(L)'
;MKFCFAIFLLIIASKEIKSGIVSGIGEYPRDFAGNHYYCGVWAAPDCSKVCKLHGVEIGYCDVKKCFCEHLPKDRQNFWSIIWRQCRK
;
A
#
# COMPACT_ATOMS: atom_id res chain seq x y z
N MET A 1 -34.50 -37.11 25.27
CA MET A 1 -34.57 -35.93 24.39
C MET A 1 -33.68 -34.83 25.00
N LYS A 2 -32.34 -34.85 25.07
CA LYS A 2 -31.23 -35.24 24.17
C LYS A 2 -31.31 -34.57 22.80
N PHE A 3 -30.45 -33.56 22.65
CA PHE A 3 -30.10 -32.75 21.47
C PHE A 3 -31.09 -31.65 21.08
N CYS A 4 -30.71 -30.39 21.34
CA CYS A 4 -30.91 -29.24 20.43
C CYS A 4 -30.44 -27.87 20.99
N PHE A 5 -29.81 -27.78 22.17
CA PHE A 5 -29.23 -26.50 22.65
C PHE A 5 -27.75 -26.29 22.30
N ALA A 6 -27.10 -27.25 21.63
CA ALA A 6 -25.67 -27.19 21.31
C ALA A 6 -25.35 -26.55 19.94
N ILE A 7 -26.35 -26.16 19.14
CA ILE A 7 -26.13 -25.60 17.80
C ILE A 7 -25.96 -24.07 17.84
N PHE A 8 -26.44 -23.39 18.89
CA PHE A 8 -26.33 -21.94 19.00
C PHE A 8 -24.95 -21.41 19.43
N LEU A 9 -24.05 -22.28 19.92
CA LEU A 9 -22.69 -21.89 20.32
C LEU A 9 -21.63 -22.10 19.22
N LEU A 10 -21.98 -22.71 18.08
CA LEU A 10 -21.05 -22.88 16.95
C LEU A 10 -21.06 -21.71 15.95
N ILE A 11 -21.93 -20.71 16.12
CA ILE A 11 -22.11 -19.62 15.16
C ILE A 11 -21.14 -18.44 15.42
N ILE A 12 -20.41 -18.41 16.54
CA ILE A 12 -19.62 -17.22 16.94
C ILE A 12 -18.13 -17.31 16.58
N ALA A 13 -17.62 -18.45 16.09
CA ALA A 13 -16.17 -18.60 15.83
C ALA A 13 -15.75 -18.46 14.35
N SER A 14 -16.67 -18.16 13.44
CA SER A 14 -16.35 -17.85 12.03
C SER A 14 -16.50 -16.36 11.76
N LYS A 15 -16.02 -15.49 12.66
CA LYS A 15 -15.59 -14.19 12.17
C LYS A 15 -14.35 -14.45 11.35
N GLU A 16 -14.53 -14.43 10.03
CA GLU A 16 -13.41 -14.40 9.12
C GLU A 16 -12.39 -13.42 9.68
N ILE A 17 -11.19 -13.92 9.93
CA ILE A 17 -10.01 -13.08 9.99
C ILE A 17 -9.92 -12.54 8.57
N LYS A 18 -10.65 -11.43 8.31
CA LYS A 18 -10.23 -10.49 7.29
C LYS A 18 -8.81 -10.18 7.72
N SER A 19 -7.85 -10.75 7.00
CA SER A 19 -6.49 -10.28 6.97
C SER A 19 -6.61 -8.82 6.53
N GLY A 20 -6.88 -7.96 7.50
CA GLY A 20 -6.71 -6.54 7.40
C GLY A 20 -5.22 -6.39 7.30
N ILE A 21 -4.71 -6.52 6.07
CA ILE A 21 -3.52 -5.79 5.67
C ILE A 21 -3.80 -4.40 6.23
N VAL A 22 -3.01 -3.99 7.23
CA VAL A 22 -2.94 -2.60 7.64
C VAL A 22 -2.43 -1.90 6.41
N SER A 23 -3.34 -1.58 5.50
CA SER A 23 -3.05 -0.73 4.37
C SER A 23 -2.81 0.60 5.04
N GLY A 24 -1.52 0.94 5.20
CA GLY A 24 -1.14 2.30 5.55
C GLY A 24 -1.94 3.26 4.67
N ILE A 25 -2.32 4.41 5.21
CA ILE A 25 -2.90 5.46 4.37
C ILE A 25 -1.77 5.88 3.42
N GLY A 26 -1.91 5.66 2.12
CA GLY A 26 -0.83 5.90 1.17
C GLY A 26 -1.13 5.33 -0.21
N GLU A 27 -0.16 5.44 -1.11
CA GLU A 27 -0.32 5.07 -2.52
C GLU A 27 0.95 4.41 -3.08
N TYR A 28 0.79 3.67 -4.18
CA TYR A 28 1.91 3.10 -4.94
C TYR A 28 2.35 4.11 -6.02
N PRO A 29 3.51 4.77 -5.87
CA PRO A 29 4.00 5.73 -6.84
C PRO A 29 4.21 5.11 -8.22
N ARG A 30 4.14 5.97 -9.24
CA ARG A 30 4.35 5.65 -10.64
C ARG A 30 5.48 6.49 -11.23
N ASP A 31 6.33 5.83 -12.01
CA ASP A 31 7.46 6.45 -12.70
C ASP A 31 7.01 7.36 -13.86
N PHE A 32 7.97 7.91 -14.60
CA PHE A 32 7.72 8.80 -15.73
C PHE A 32 6.92 8.14 -16.87
N ALA A 33 6.93 6.81 -16.95
CA ALA A 33 6.20 6.01 -17.93
C ALA A 33 4.84 5.51 -17.41
N GLY A 34 4.49 5.81 -16.14
CA GLY A 34 3.25 5.37 -15.52
C GLY A 34 3.31 3.97 -14.89
N ASN A 35 4.48 3.34 -14.87
CA ASN A 35 4.69 2.02 -14.27
C ASN A 35 4.92 2.14 -12.77
N HIS A 36 4.58 1.09 -12.03
CA HIS A 36 4.94 1.01 -10.61
C HIS A 36 6.44 0.79 -10.45
N TYR A 37 7.00 1.33 -9.36
CA TYR A 37 8.33 0.99 -8.91
C TYR A 37 8.32 -0.42 -8.30
N TYR A 38 8.87 -1.40 -9.01
CA TYR A 38 8.91 -2.79 -8.53
C TYR A 38 10.08 -3.03 -7.60
N CYS A 39 9.84 -3.75 -6.50
CA CYS A 39 10.85 -4.08 -5.49
C CYS A 39 10.99 -5.59 -5.27
N GLY A 40 12.05 -6.01 -4.57
CA GLY A 40 12.32 -7.44 -4.29
C GLY A 40 13.10 -8.18 -5.38
N VAL A 41 13.76 -7.45 -6.28
CA VAL A 41 14.73 -7.98 -7.26
C VAL A 41 16.10 -7.36 -7.02
N TRP A 42 17.19 -8.02 -7.45
CA TRP A 42 18.58 -7.62 -7.19
C TRP A 42 18.94 -6.19 -7.65
N ALA A 43 18.15 -5.58 -8.54
CA ALA A 43 18.30 -4.20 -9.02
C ALA A 43 17.08 -3.31 -8.71
N ALA A 44 16.29 -3.67 -7.70
CA ALA A 44 15.13 -2.90 -7.29
C ALA A 44 15.53 -1.50 -6.78
N PRO A 45 14.73 -0.46 -7.05
CA PRO A 45 14.91 0.84 -6.43
C PRO A 45 14.67 0.73 -4.92
N ASP A 46 15.41 1.54 -4.18
CA ASP A 46 15.15 1.77 -2.77
C ASP A 46 13.83 2.53 -2.62
N CYS A 47 12.81 1.87 -2.07
CA CYS A 47 11.48 2.45 -1.92
C CYS A 47 11.46 3.71 -1.04
N SER A 48 12.38 3.84 -0.08
CA SER A 48 12.50 5.09 0.69
C SER A 48 12.94 6.25 -0.19
N LYS A 49 13.84 6.03 -1.16
CA LYS A 49 14.27 7.07 -2.12
C LYS A 49 13.15 7.41 -3.12
N VAL A 50 12.41 6.39 -3.58
CA VAL A 50 11.25 6.59 -4.45
C VAL A 50 10.20 7.45 -3.74
N CYS A 51 9.86 7.16 -2.49
CA CYS A 51 8.85 7.93 -1.77
C CYS A 51 9.29 9.39 -1.53
N LYS A 52 10.58 9.62 -1.24
CA LYS A 52 11.16 10.97 -1.15
C LYS A 52 11.03 11.75 -2.45
N LEU A 53 11.24 11.10 -3.59
CA LEU A 53 10.99 11.71 -4.91
C LEU A 53 9.54 12.18 -5.06
N HIS A 54 8.58 11.44 -4.48
CA HIS A 54 7.16 11.80 -4.47
C HIS A 54 6.76 12.73 -3.30
N GLY A 55 7.72 13.18 -2.49
CA GLY A 55 7.53 14.16 -1.43
C GLY A 55 6.91 13.61 -0.15
N VAL A 56 7.21 12.34 0.19
CA VAL A 56 6.94 11.74 1.50
C VAL A 56 8.14 10.91 1.97
N GLU A 57 8.29 10.69 3.28
CA GLU A 57 9.54 10.12 3.84
C GLU A 57 9.55 8.60 3.92
N ILE A 58 8.38 7.98 4.13
CA ILE A 58 8.28 6.57 4.49
C ILE A 58 7.91 5.74 3.25
N GLY A 59 8.77 4.79 2.91
CA GLY A 59 8.60 3.90 1.76
C GLY A 59 9.14 2.52 2.01
N TYR A 60 8.35 1.50 1.70
CA TYR A 60 8.73 0.09 1.85
C TYR A 60 8.23 -0.76 0.69
N CYS A 61 8.76 -1.99 0.60
CA CYS A 61 8.37 -2.96 -0.40
C CYS A 61 7.09 -3.70 0.04
N ASP A 62 5.98 -3.44 -0.64
CA ASP A 62 4.68 -4.07 -0.41
C ASP A 62 4.20 -4.77 -1.68
N VAL A 63 3.92 -6.07 -1.59
CA VAL A 63 3.47 -6.91 -2.72
C VAL A 63 4.32 -6.72 -4.01
N LYS A 64 5.65 -6.66 -3.86
CA LYS A 64 6.65 -6.42 -4.92
C LYS A 64 6.57 -5.03 -5.58
N LYS A 65 5.90 -4.06 -4.96
CA LYS A 65 5.86 -2.67 -5.40
C LYS A 65 6.28 -1.76 -4.25
N CYS A 66 6.87 -0.62 -4.56
CA CYS A 66 7.07 0.40 -3.54
C CYS A 66 5.71 0.97 -3.13
N PHE A 67 5.45 0.98 -1.82
CA PHE A 67 4.33 1.65 -1.20
C PHE A 67 4.85 2.83 -0.39
N CYS A 68 4.19 3.98 -0.49
CA CYS A 68 4.57 5.20 0.22
C CYS A 68 3.48 5.61 1.21
N GLU A 69 3.82 5.64 2.50
CA GLU A 69 2.88 6.12 3.51
C GLU A 69 2.63 7.61 3.34
N HIS A 70 1.38 8.00 3.58
CA HIS A 70 0.84 9.34 3.48
C HIS A 70 1.03 10.01 2.11
N LEU A 71 1.33 9.24 1.06
CA LEU A 71 1.35 9.73 -0.32
C LEU A 71 -0.09 9.95 -0.79
N PRO A 72 -0.53 11.19 -1.06
CA PRO A 72 -1.88 11.40 -1.56
C PRO A 72 -1.97 11.02 -3.04
N LYS A 73 -3.16 10.60 -3.46
CA LYS A 73 -3.44 10.10 -4.81
C LYS A 73 -3.09 11.07 -5.94
N ASP A 74 -3.23 12.37 -5.70
CA ASP A 74 -2.88 13.44 -6.67
C ASP A 74 -1.36 13.60 -6.88
N ARG A 75 -0.54 12.95 -6.04
CA ARG A 75 0.93 12.96 -6.05
C ARG A 75 1.55 11.62 -6.46
N GLN A 76 0.73 10.60 -6.74
CA GLN A 76 1.24 9.26 -7.05
C GLN A 76 2.05 9.23 -8.37
N ASN A 77 1.80 10.15 -9.31
CA ASN A 77 2.43 10.13 -10.63
C ASN A 77 3.67 11.02 -10.66
N PHE A 78 4.78 10.54 -11.24
CA PHE A 78 6.03 11.31 -11.37
C PHE A 78 5.80 12.73 -11.91
N TRP A 79 5.10 12.86 -13.04
CA TRP A 79 4.82 14.17 -13.65
C TRP A 79 4.01 15.10 -12.74
N SER A 80 3.09 14.58 -11.92
CA SER A 80 2.30 15.41 -11.00
C SER A 80 3.17 16.15 -9.97
N ILE A 81 4.28 15.53 -9.57
CA ILE A 81 5.26 16.10 -8.65
C ILE A 81 6.15 17.10 -9.36
N ILE A 82 6.70 16.73 -10.52
CA ILE A 82 7.58 17.61 -11.31
C ILE A 82 6.87 18.92 -11.66
N TRP A 83 5.65 18.86 -12.19
CA TRP A 83 4.86 20.06 -12.51
C TRP A 83 4.49 20.91 -11.30
N ARG A 84 4.50 20.34 -10.09
CA ARG A 84 4.26 21.07 -8.84
C ARG A 84 5.52 21.75 -8.33
N GLN A 85 6.67 21.09 -8.47
CA GLN A 85 7.97 21.65 -8.14
C GLN A 85 8.35 22.80 -9.10
N CYS A 86 8.08 22.66 -10.40
CA CYS A 86 8.37 23.69 -11.40
C CYS A 86 7.40 24.88 -11.39
N ARG A 87 6.27 24.79 -10.67
CA ARG A 87 5.32 25.90 -10.50
C ARG A 87 5.59 26.75 -9.25
N LYS A 88 6.55 26.35 -8.42
CA LYS A 88 7.09 27.18 -7.34
C LYS A 88 8.26 27.99 -7.86
#